data_AF-A0A183B7Y9-F1
#
_entry.id   AF-A0A183B7Y9-F1
#
_cell.length_a   1.000
_cell.length_b   1.000
_cell.length_c   1.000
_cell.angle_alpha   90.00
_cell.angle_beta   90.00
_cell.angle_gamma   90.00
#
_symmetry.space_group_name_H-M   'P 1'
#
loop_
_entity.id
_entity.type
_entity.pdbx_description
1 polymer ?
#
loop_
_entity_poly.entity_id
_entity_poly.type
_entity_poly.pdbx_seq_one_letter_code
_entity_poly.pdbx_strand_id
1 'polypeptide(L)'
;METLHGSAFSTSPSYAQDVSSKRAVVQVELEGKLQLGLDRCLNLIVGHVQHILSNEQRKTDFRPELSGQNENTPVGGPPSSACQRIVNYLTQVIHEARQHLDGQNLKNFLAELGMRVNRTLIDHFYGFTFSDTGGFVAMQDVTAYREVAKQLGSPVVDRLFDVLLKLMNLMLIKPENVQQVTQDYLQSGIPRELLQGFIQLRADYKQTKTQLDMAGKLLR
;
A
#
# COMPACT_ATOMS: atom_id res chain seq x y z
N MET A 1 26.63 71.41 11.58
CA MET A 1 26.69 69.99 11.16
C MET A 1 26.25 69.15 12.35
N GLU A 2 24.95 68.89 12.46
CA GLU A 2 24.39 68.01 13.49
C GLU A 2 24.72 66.56 13.15
N THR A 3 25.46 65.90 14.02
CA THR A 3 25.72 64.47 13.97
C THR A 3 24.53 63.72 14.54
N LEU A 4 23.76 63.09 13.66
CA LEU A 4 22.71 62.13 14.00
C LEU A 4 23.31 60.94 14.78
N HIS A 5 23.14 60.92 16.09
CA HIS A 5 23.35 59.73 16.91
C HIS A 5 22.23 58.73 16.62
N GLY A 6 22.54 57.72 15.80
CA GLY A 6 21.70 56.53 15.68
C GLY A 6 21.72 55.78 17.02
N SER A 7 20.58 55.76 17.71
CA SER A 7 20.37 54.92 18.88
C SER A 7 20.40 53.46 18.44
N ALA A 8 21.48 52.75 18.78
CA ALA A 8 21.50 51.30 18.70
C ALA A 8 20.43 50.76 19.66
N PHE A 9 19.39 50.11 19.11
CA PHE A 9 18.42 49.38 19.91
C PHE A 9 19.15 48.28 20.68
N SER A 10 19.50 48.52 21.94
CA SER A 10 20.03 47.49 22.82
C SER A 10 18.87 46.54 23.17
N THR A 11 18.76 45.43 22.47
CA THR A 11 17.84 44.35 22.86
C THR A 11 18.31 43.80 24.19
N SER A 12 17.48 43.91 25.23
CA SER A 12 17.81 43.30 26.52
C SER A 12 17.82 41.76 26.34
N PRO A 13 18.76 41.02 26.99
CA PRO A 13 18.81 39.56 26.90
C PRO A 13 17.47 38.88 27.26
N SER A 14 16.73 39.48 28.21
CA SER A 14 15.38 39.03 28.60
C SER A 14 14.38 39.13 27.45
N TYR A 15 14.40 40.21 26.67
CA TYR A 15 13.48 40.40 25.56
C TYR A 15 13.74 39.41 24.41
N ALA A 16 15.02 39.15 24.10
CA ALA A 16 15.38 38.15 23.10
C ALA A 16 14.94 36.73 23.51
N GLN A 17 15.06 36.40 24.80
CA GLN A 17 14.61 35.12 25.36
C GLN A 17 13.08 34.97 25.32
N ASP A 18 12.33 36.03 25.63
CA ASP A 18 10.86 36.03 25.57
C ASP A 18 10.34 35.84 24.15
N VAL A 19 10.94 36.54 23.17
CA VAL A 19 10.60 36.40 21.74
C VAL A 19 10.89 34.98 21.25
N SER A 20 12.06 34.42 21.61
CA SER A 20 12.44 33.06 21.23
C SER A 20 11.47 32.01 21.80
N SER A 21 11.08 32.18 23.08
CA SER A 21 10.14 31.28 23.76
C SER A 21 8.75 31.33 23.14
N LYS A 22 8.23 32.54 22.87
CA LYS A 22 6.93 32.70 22.19
C LYS A 22 6.95 32.12 20.77
N ARG A 23 8.03 32.33 20.03
CA ARG A 23 8.21 31.75 18.69
C ARG A 23 8.17 30.22 18.73
N ALA A 24 8.86 29.60 19.68
CA ALA A 24 8.86 28.15 19.83
C ALA A 24 7.45 27.59 20.11
N VAL A 25 6.69 28.24 21.00
CA VAL A 25 5.30 27.84 21.30
C VAL A 25 4.41 27.91 20.06
N VAL A 26 4.44 29.04 19.34
CA VAL A 26 3.64 29.22 18.12
C VAL A 26 4.05 28.22 17.03
N GLN A 27 5.35 27.97 16.88
CA GLN A 27 5.85 27.00 15.91
C GLN A 27 5.29 25.60 16.18
N VAL A 28 5.35 25.12 17.42
CA VAL A 28 4.83 23.80 17.81
C VAL A 28 3.32 23.71 17.54
N GLU A 29 2.56 24.76 17.86
CA GLU A 29 1.11 24.77 17.62
C GLU A 29 0.78 24.71 16.12
N LEU A 30 1.50 25.47 15.29
CA LEU A 30 1.32 25.47 13.84
C LEU A 30 1.72 24.14 13.20
N GLU A 31 2.85 23.56 13.63
CA GLU A 31 3.28 22.23 13.20
C GLU A 31 2.23 21.17 13.54
N GLY A 32 1.63 21.22 14.74
CA GLY A 32 0.55 20.33 15.14
C GLY A 32 -0.69 20.45 14.24
N LYS A 33 -1.11 21.68 13.90
CA LYS A 33 -2.25 21.92 13.00
C LYS A 33 -1.96 21.46 11.57
N LEU A 34 -0.75 21.69 11.07
CA LEU A 34 -0.30 21.23 9.75
C LEU A 34 -0.32 19.70 9.68
N GLN A 35 0.27 19.03 10.68
CA GLN A 35 0.31 17.57 10.75
C GLN A 35 -1.10 16.97 10.77
N LEU A 36 -2.02 17.55 11.55
CA LEU A 36 -3.42 17.13 11.58
C LEU A 36 -4.11 17.31 10.22
N GLY A 37 -3.85 18.43 9.53
CA GLY A 37 -4.37 18.68 8.18
C GLY A 37 -3.88 17.63 7.18
N LEU A 38 -2.59 17.34 7.17
CA LEU A 38 -1.99 16.33 6.30
C LEU A 38 -2.52 14.93 6.58
N ASP A 39 -2.70 14.56 7.85
CA ASP A 39 -3.29 13.27 8.21
C ASP A 39 -4.73 13.13 7.70
N ARG A 40 -5.54 14.19 7.80
CA ARG A 40 -6.89 14.21 7.23
C ARG A 40 -6.88 14.04 5.72
N CYS A 41 -5.95 14.70 5.01
CA CYS A 41 -5.77 14.49 3.57
C CYS A 41 -5.44 13.03 3.24
N LEU A 42 -4.50 12.42 3.98
CA LEU A 42 -4.16 11.01 3.81
C LEU A 42 -5.38 10.10 4.02
N ASN A 43 -6.17 10.35 5.06
CA ASN A 43 -7.38 9.58 5.33
C ASN A 43 -8.42 9.70 4.21
N LEU A 44 -8.60 10.88 3.63
CA LEU A 44 -9.49 11.09 2.49
C LEU A 44 -9.01 10.35 1.24
N ILE A 45 -7.70 10.43 0.94
CA ILE A 45 -7.10 9.75 -0.21
C ILE A 45 -7.25 8.24 -0.08
N VAL A 46 -6.88 7.68 1.09
CA VAL A 46 -6.99 6.24 1.36
C VAL A 46 -8.45 5.80 1.38
N GLY A 47 -9.35 6.61 1.93
CA GLY A 47 -10.80 6.36 1.90
C GLY A 47 -11.35 6.31 0.47
N HIS A 48 -10.85 7.14 -0.44
CA HIS A 48 -11.22 7.08 -1.85
C HIS A 48 -10.71 5.79 -2.53
N VAL A 49 -9.48 5.36 -2.24
CA VAL A 49 -8.96 4.07 -2.70
C VAL A 49 -9.84 2.92 -2.20
N GLN A 50 -10.18 2.90 -0.91
CA GLN A 50 -11.08 1.91 -0.32
C GLN A 50 -12.46 1.90 -0.99
N HIS A 51 -12.99 3.09 -1.33
CA HIS A 51 -14.26 3.24 -2.01
C HIS A 51 -14.23 2.62 -3.41
N ILE A 52 -13.20 2.89 -4.22
CA ILE A 52 -13.05 2.30 -5.56
C ILE A 52 -12.94 0.78 -5.43
N LEU A 53 -12.06 0.29 -4.55
CA LEU A 53 -11.88 -1.16 -4.33
C LEU A 53 -13.21 -1.84 -3.95
N SER A 54 -13.97 -1.26 -3.03
CA SER A 54 -15.18 -1.90 -2.50
C SER A 54 -16.35 -1.90 -3.49
N ASN A 55 -16.43 -0.90 -4.38
CA ASN A 55 -17.58 -0.71 -5.28
C ASN A 55 -17.30 -1.17 -6.71
N GLU A 56 -16.05 -1.16 -7.15
CA GLU A 56 -15.69 -1.41 -8.55
C GLU A 56 -14.96 -2.74 -8.76
N GLN A 57 -14.26 -3.27 -7.74
CA GLN A 57 -13.54 -4.55 -7.83
C GLN A 57 -14.43 -5.71 -7.38
N ARG A 58 -14.87 -6.53 -8.34
CA ARG A 58 -15.87 -7.59 -8.13
C ARG A 58 -15.22 -8.93 -7.85
N LYS A 59 -15.91 -9.82 -7.14
CA LYS A 59 -15.43 -11.21 -6.89
C LYS A 59 -15.12 -11.95 -8.18
N THR A 60 -15.87 -11.68 -9.24
CA THR A 60 -15.69 -12.26 -10.58
C THR A 60 -14.37 -11.87 -11.24
N ASP A 61 -13.73 -10.78 -10.82
CA ASP A 61 -12.43 -10.37 -11.37
C ASP A 61 -11.33 -11.35 -10.97
N PHE A 62 -11.45 -11.96 -9.79
CA PHE A 62 -10.48 -12.92 -9.25
C PHE A 62 -10.99 -14.36 -9.19
N ARG A 63 -12.26 -14.57 -9.54
CA ARG A 63 -12.86 -15.89 -9.68
C ARG A 63 -13.95 -15.86 -10.75
N PRO A 64 -13.57 -15.72 -12.04
CA PRO A 64 -14.53 -15.75 -13.12
C PRO A 64 -15.25 -17.11 -13.15
N GLU A 65 -16.54 -17.09 -13.48
CA GLU A 65 -17.26 -18.34 -13.71
C GLU A 65 -16.78 -18.99 -15.01
N LEU A 66 -16.56 -20.30 -14.96
CA LEU A 66 -16.06 -21.11 -16.09
C LEU A 66 -17.06 -21.17 -17.27
N SER A 67 -18.30 -20.73 -17.07
CA SER A 67 -19.46 -20.89 -17.97
C SER A 67 -19.44 -20.03 -19.24
N GLY A 68 -18.34 -19.33 -19.55
CA GLY A 68 -18.24 -18.52 -20.78
C GLY A 68 -16.82 -18.26 -21.29
N GLN A 69 -15.80 -18.91 -20.73
CA GLN A 69 -14.44 -18.75 -21.21
C GLN A 69 -14.17 -19.77 -22.31
N ASN A 70 -14.10 -19.29 -23.56
CA ASN A 70 -13.40 -20.03 -24.60
C ASN A 70 -11.95 -20.25 -24.11
N GLU A 71 -11.46 -21.47 -24.23
CA GLU A 71 -10.08 -21.89 -23.87
C GLU A 71 -8.98 -21.04 -24.57
N ASN A 72 -9.37 -20.20 -25.54
CA ASN A 72 -8.51 -19.27 -26.28
C ASN A 72 -8.51 -17.82 -25.76
N THR A 73 -9.14 -17.51 -24.62
CA THR A 73 -9.04 -16.16 -24.04
C THR A 73 -7.62 -15.99 -23.48
N PRO A 74 -6.82 -15.01 -23.94
CA PRO A 74 -5.44 -14.88 -23.52
C PRO A 74 -5.31 -14.82 -22.00
N VAL A 75 -4.54 -15.74 -21.42
CA VAL A 75 -4.09 -15.67 -20.04
C VAL A 75 -3.14 -14.47 -19.94
N GLY A 76 -3.59 -13.37 -19.33
CA GLY A 76 -2.81 -12.13 -19.22
C GLY A 76 -3.47 -10.91 -19.87
N GLY A 77 -4.69 -10.59 -19.45
CA GLY A 77 -5.32 -9.30 -19.74
C GLY A 77 -4.67 -8.13 -18.96
N PRO A 78 -5.08 -6.88 -19.23
CA PRO A 78 -4.62 -5.73 -18.46
C PRO A 78 -5.03 -5.83 -16.98
N PRO A 79 -4.46 -4.99 -16.09
CA PRO A 79 -4.97 -4.84 -14.72
C PRO A 79 -6.48 -4.58 -14.71
N SER A 80 -7.15 -4.92 -13.62
CA SER A 80 -8.57 -4.65 -13.41
C SER A 80 -8.91 -3.16 -13.60
N SER A 81 -10.16 -2.87 -13.96
CA SER A 81 -10.63 -1.48 -14.12
C SER A 81 -10.47 -0.68 -12.83
N ALA A 82 -10.75 -1.29 -11.68
CA ALA A 82 -10.53 -0.71 -10.36
C ALA A 82 -9.05 -0.35 -10.13
N CYS A 83 -8.14 -1.26 -10.46
CA CYS A 83 -6.71 -1.01 -10.37
C CYS A 83 -6.27 0.15 -11.26
N GLN A 84 -6.69 0.19 -12.52
CA GLN A 84 -6.36 1.28 -13.43
C GLN A 84 -6.83 2.64 -12.91
N ARG A 85 -8.05 2.71 -12.35
CA ARG A 85 -8.57 3.93 -11.71
C ARG A 85 -7.74 4.36 -10.51
N ILE A 86 -7.38 3.43 -9.63
CA ILE A 86 -6.57 3.72 -8.44
C ILE A 86 -5.16 4.18 -8.84
N VAL A 87 -4.54 3.52 -9.82
CA VAL A 87 -3.22 3.89 -10.37
C VAL A 87 -3.25 5.32 -10.91
N ASN A 88 -4.25 5.67 -11.71
CA ASN A 88 -4.41 7.02 -12.25
C ASN A 88 -4.62 8.06 -11.13
N TYR A 89 -5.50 7.75 -10.17
CA TYR A 89 -5.79 8.61 -9.03
C TYR A 89 -4.54 8.86 -8.17
N LEU A 90 -3.81 7.80 -7.79
CA LEU A 90 -2.61 7.91 -6.98
C LEU A 90 -1.50 8.66 -7.73
N THR A 91 -1.38 8.49 -9.04
CA THR A 91 -0.43 9.27 -9.85
C THR A 91 -0.72 10.77 -9.77
N GLN A 92 -2.00 11.16 -9.84
CA GLN A 92 -2.41 12.56 -9.65
C GLN A 92 -2.11 13.05 -8.23
N VAL A 93 -2.45 12.27 -7.21
CA VAL A 93 -2.14 12.62 -5.80
C VAL A 93 -0.65 12.84 -5.58
N ILE A 94 0.20 11.97 -6.15
CA ILE A 94 1.66 12.08 -6.04
C ILE A 94 2.15 13.36 -6.73
N HIS A 95 1.59 13.69 -7.89
CA HIS A 95 1.89 14.93 -8.59
C HIS A 95 1.55 16.15 -7.72
N GLU A 96 0.32 16.23 -7.22
CA GLU A 96 -0.15 17.32 -6.37
C GLU A 96 0.67 17.47 -5.08
N ALA A 97 1.00 16.36 -4.42
CA ALA A 97 1.84 16.38 -3.24
C ALA A 97 3.22 16.98 -3.54
N ARG A 98 3.83 16.61 -4.67
CA ARG A 98 5.15 17.13 -5.08
C ARG A 98 5.12 18.61 -5.50
N GLN A 99 3.97 19.13 -5.91
CA GLN A 99 3.81 20.57 -6.22
C GLN A 99 3.65 21.42 -4.96
N HIS A 100 3.04 20.86 -3.90
CA HIS A 100 2.59 21.64 -2.75
C HIS A 100 3.31 21.34 -1.43
N LEU A 101 4.10 20.26 -1.38
CA LEU A 101 4.91 19.89 -0.22
C LEU A 101 6.38 19.76 -0.63
N ASP A 102 7.26 20.03 0.31
CA ASP A 102 8.70 19.97 0.12
C ASP A 102 9.42 19.26 1.29
N GLY A 103 10.73 19.09 1.12
CA GLY A 103 11.63 18.62 2.16
C GLY A 103 11.16 17.35 2.87
N GLN A 104 11.15 17.39 4.20
CA GLN A 104 10.77 16.26 5.03
C GLN A 104 9.26 16.03 5.07
N ASN A 105 8.45 17.09 4.92
CA ASN A 105 6.99 16.98 4.91
C ASN A 105 6.51 16.15 3.71
N LEU A 106 7.04 16.43 2.51
CA LEU A 106 6.76 15.64 1.33
C LEU A 106 7.16 14.17 1.51
N LYS A 107 8.38 13.91 2.00
CA LYS A 107 8.89 12.54 2.19
C LYS A 107 8.03 11.75 3.18
N ASN A 108 7.68 12.36 4.31
CA ASN A 108 6.84 11.73 5.33
C ASN A 108 5.43 11.48 4.80
N PHE A 109 4.83 12.45 4.10
CA PHE A 109 3.51 12.32 3.53
C PHE A 109 3.43 11.19 2.50
N LEU A 110 4.38 11.13 1.55
CA LEU A 110 4.40 10.08 0.51
C LEU A 110 4.71 8.70 1.09
N ALA A 111 5.59 8.61 2.09
CA ALA A 111 5.87 7.35 2.77
C ALA A 111 4.63 6.83 3.50
N GLU A 112 3.97 7.68 4.28
CA GLU A 112 2.75 7.32 5.01
C GLU A 112 1.61 6.94 4.06
N LEU A 113 1.43 7.68 2.96
CA LEU A 113 0.48 7.34 1.91
C LEU A 113 0.72 5.92 1.37
N GLY A 114 1.96 5.60 0.99
CA GLY A 114 2.33 4.29 0.47
C GLY A 114 2.04 3.16 1.45
N MET A 115 2.37 3.36 2.73
CA MET A 115 2.10 2.37 3.79
C MET A 115 0.60 2.13 3.98
N ARG A 116 -0.23 3.19 4.03
CA ARG A 116 -1.68 3.07 4.21
C ARG A 116 -2.37 2.44 2.99
N VAL A 117 -1.92 2.77 1.78
CA VAL A 117 -2.42 2.15 0.53
C VAL A 117 -2.05 0.67 0.50
N ASN A 118 -0.80 0.31 0.81
CA ASN A 118 -0.38 -1.10 0.84
C ASN A 118 -1.23 -1.93 1.83
N ARG A 119 -1.43 -1.41 3.05
CA ARG A 119 -2.31 -2.04 4.04
C ARG A 119 -3.74 -2.21 3.52
N THR A 120 -4.30 -1.15 2.93
CA THR A 120 -5.65 -1.17 2.34
C THR A 120 -5.80 -2.24 1.26
N LEU A 121 -4.79 -2.39 0.41
CA LEU A 121 -4.79 -3.42 -0.64
C LEU A 121 -4.73 -4.83 -0.04
N ILE A 122 -3.88 -5.05 0.96
CA ILE A 122 -3.79 -6.32 1.68
C ILE A 122 -5.15 -6.68 2.29
N ASP A 123 -5.75 -5.76 3.05
CA ASP A 123 -7.06 -5.95 3.68
C ASP A 123 -8.14 -6.25 2.62
N HIS A 124 -8.09 -5.58 1.47
CA HIS A 124 -9.01 -5.83 0.36
C HIS A 124 -8.83 -7.25 -0.20
N PHE A 125 -7.60 -7.68 -0.50
CA PHE A 125 -7.34 -9.01 -1.06
C PHE A 125 -7.77 -10.16 -0.14
N TYR A 126 -7.65 -10.00 1.18
CA TYR A 126 -8.16 -10.98 2.15
C TYR A 126 -9.67 -11.25 2.02
N GLY A 127 -10.42 -10.32 1.41
CA GLY A 127 -11.84 -10.53 1.14
C GLY A 127 -12.11 -11.49 -0.03
N PHE A 128 -11.12 -11.93 -0.81
CA PHE A 128 -11.30 -12.67 -2.06
C PHE A 128 -10.84 -14.12 -1.99
N THR A 129 -11.26 -14.88 -2.98
CA THR A 129 -10.73 -16.21 -3.27
C THR A 129 -10.29 -16.22 -4.73
N PHE A 130 -9.08 -16.70 -5.00
CA PHE A 130 -8.44 -16.58 -6.30
C PHE A 130 -8.45 -17.91 -7.04
N SER A 131 -9.02 -17.95 -8.24
CA SER A 131 -8.76 -19.03 -9.21
C SER A 131 -7.40 -18.82 -9.88
N ASP A 132 -6.90 -19.81 -10.62
CA ASP A 132 -5.66 -19.67 -11.40
C ASP A 132 -5.72 -18.46 -12.34
N THR A 133 -6.81 -18.32 -13.09
CA THR A 133 -7.07 -17.17 -13.98
C THR A 133 -7.17 -15.85 -13.23
N GLY A 134 -7.84 -15.82 -12.08
CA GLY A 134 -7.95 -14.63 -11.24
C GLY A 134 -6.64 -14.23 -10.58
N GLY A 135 -5.77 -15.21 -10.28
CA GLY A 135 -4.41 -14.96 -9.81
C GLY A 135 -3.58 -14.18 -10.81
N PHE A 136 -3.77 -14.40 -12.12
CA PHE A 136 -3.07 -13.63 -13.15
C PHE A 136 -3.53 -12.16 -13.18
N VAL A 137 -4.84 -11.91 -13.05
CA VAL A 137 -5.38 -10.55 -12.97
C VAL A 137 -4.84 -9.84 -11.72
N ALA A 138 -4.87 -10.52 -10.57
CA ALA A 138 -4.36 -9.97 -9.32
C ALA A 138 -2.85 -9.67 -9.38
N MET A 139 -2.07 -10.49 -10.10
CA MET A 139 -0.65 -10.24 -10.36
C MET A 139 -0.44 -8.97 -11.20
N GLN A 140 -1.26 -8.74 -12.22
CA GLN A 140 -1.22 -7.51 -13.01
C GLN A 140 -1.56 -6.28 -12.16
N ASP A 141 -2.58 -6.39 -11.31
CA ASP A 141 -2.96 -5.32 -10.37
C ASP A 141 -1.82 -4.95 -9.42
N VAL A 142 -1.25 -5.95 -8.74
CA VAL A 142 -0.15 -5.71 -7.78
C VAL A 142 1.10 -5.17 -8.47
N THR A 143 1.37 -5.60 -9.70
CA THR A 143 2.47 -5.05 -10.51
C THR A 143 2.24 -3.56 -10.81
N ALA A 144 1.03 -3.19 -11.24
CA ALA A 144 0.70 -1.80 -11.53
C ALA A 144 0.74 -0.92 -10.28
N TYR A 145 0.20 -1.39 -9.15
CA TYR A 145 0.29 -0.68 -7.87
C TYR A 145 1.75 -0.47 -7.43
N ARG A 146 2.59 -1.48 -7.60
CA ARG A 146 4.02 -1.40 -7.28
C ARG A 146 4.73 -0.34 -8.12
N GLU A 147 4.45 -0.24 -9.41
CA GLU A 147 5.09 0.77 -10.27
C GLU A 147 4.69 2.20 -9.86
N VAL A 148 3.45 2.44 -9.45
CA VAL A 148 3.05 3.73 -8.86
C VAL A 148 3.72 3.95 -7.51
N ALA A 149 3.80 2.92 -6.67
CA ALA A 149 4.38 3.02 -5.34
C ALA A 149 5.87 3.43 -5.38
N LYS A 150 6.64 2.98 -6.38
CA LYS A 150 8.03 3.42 -6.58
C LYS A 150 8.17 4.93 -6.74
N GLN A 151 7.16 5.60 -7.29
CA GLN A 151 7.16 7.06 -7.46
C GLN A 151 7.08 7.80 -6.11
N LEU A 152 6.76 7.12 -5.02
CA LEU A 152 6.75 7.69 -3.66
C LEU A 152 8.16 7.89 -3.11
N GLY A 153 9.16 7.16 -3.63
CA GLY A 153 10.57 7.32 -3.27
C GLY A 153 10.91 6.92 -1.84
N SER A 154 10.17 5.96 -1.26
CA SER A 154 10.38 5.45 0.10
C SER A 154 10.82 3.99 0.06
N PRO A 155 12.05 3.66 0.52
CA PRO A 155 12.54 2.27 0.54
C PRO A 155 11.68 1.31 1.36
N VAL A 156 11.01 1.83 2.40
CA VAL A 156 10.07 1.03 3.19
C VAL A 156 8.85 0.66 2.36
N VAL A 157 8.31 1.62 1.62
CA VAL A 157 7.16 1.39 0.73
C VAL A 157 7.53 0.43 -0.40
N ASP A 158 8.69 0.60 -1.02
CA ASP A 158 9.17 -0.30 -2.06
C ASP A 158 9.20 -1.76 -1.57
N ARG A 159 9.76 -1.98 -0.37
CA ARG A 159 9.79 -3.31 0.27
C ARG A 159 8.39 -3.86 0.55
N LEU A 160 7.45 -3.03 1.00
CA LEU A 160 6.08 -3.46 1.27
C LEU A 160 5.38 -3.94 -0.01
N PHE A 161 5.58 -3.24 -1.14
CA PHE A 161 5.02 -3.66 -2.42
C PHE A 161 5.76 -4.85 -3.05
N ASP A 162 7.07 -4.99 -2.81
CA ASP A 162 7.82 -6.21 -3.16
C ASP A 162 7.29 -7.43 -2.41
N VAL A 163 7.01 -7.29 -1.11
CA VAL A 163 6.39 -8.36 -0.30
C VAL A 163 5.00 -8.67 -0.82
N LEU A 164 4.16 -7.66 -1.11
CA LEU A 164 2.82 -7.88 -1.66
C LEU A 164 2.87 -8.63 -3.00
N LEU A 165 3.83 -8.30 -3.89
CA LEU A 165 4.03 -9.00 -5.15
C LEU A 165 4.39 -10.48 -4.93
N LYS A 166 5.29 -10.78 -3.98
CA LYS A 166 5.62 -12.16 -3.60
C LYS A 166 4.41 -12.90 -3.04
N LEU A 167 3.62 -12.26 -2.18
CA LEU A 167 2.40 -12.86 -1.64
C LEU A 167 1.39 -13.18 -2.73
N MET A 168 1.19 -12.27 -3.70
CA MET A 168 0.28 -12.51 -4.80
C MET A 168 0.80 -13.59 -5.76
N ASN A 169 2.12 -13.72 -5.91
CA ASN A 169 2.72 -14.82 -6.69
C ASN A 169 2.34 -16.20 -6.16
N LEU A 170 2.05 -16.33 -4.86
CA LEU A 170 1.54 -17.58 -4.28
C LEU A 170 0.22 -18.02 -4.92
N MET A 171 -0.56 -17.15 -5.58
CA MET A 171 -1.80 -17.56 -6.26
C MET A 171 -1.53 -18.28 -7.59
N LEU A 172 -0.32 -18.14 -8.14
CA LEU A 172 0.07 -18.70 -9.45
C LEU A 172 0.90 -19.97 -9.36
N ILE A 173 1.44 -20.27 -8.18
CA ILE A 173 2.28 -21.46 -7.97
C ILE A 173 1.40 -22.72 -8.01
N LYS A 174 1.85 -23.77 -8.70
CA LYS A 174 1.16 -25.06 -8.67
C LYS A 174 1.15 -25.66 -7.25
N PRO A 175 0.09 -26.37 -6.84
CA PRO A 175 -0.05 -26.90 -5.48
C PRO A 175 1.19 -27.63 -4.97
N GLU A 176 1.80 -28.46 -5.83
CA GLU A 176 3.01 -29.26 -5.51
C GLU A 176 4.21 -28.41 -5.08
N ASN A 177 4.33 -27.19 -5.61
CA ASN A 177 5.48 -26.30 -5.41
C ASN A 177 5.24 -25.24 -4.32
N VAL A 178 4.00 -25.08 -3.83
CA VAL A 178 3.65 -24.02 -2.86
C VAL A 178 4.48 -24.11 -1.58
N GLN A 179 4.71 -25.34 -1.08
CA GLN A 179 5.48 -25.54 0.15
C GLN A 179 6.92 -25.03 0.02
N GLN A 180 7.60 -25.38 -1.08
CA GLN A 180 8.97 -24.94 -1.34
C GLN A 180 9.05 -23.41 -1.43
N VAL A 181 8.20 -22.80 -2.26
CA VAL A 181 8.17 -21.33 -2.42
C VAL A 181 7.88 -20.62 -1.09
N THR A 182 7.00 -21.20 -0.26
CA THR A 182 6.71 -20.66 1.07
C THR A 182 7.94 -20.68 1.98
N GLN A 183 8.76 -21.74 1.93
CA GLN A 183 10.02 -21.80 2.70
C GLN A 183 11.00 -20.74 2.22
N ASP A 184 11.16 -20.55 0.92
CA ASP A 184 12.03 -19.52 0.36
C ASP A 184 11.59 -18.10 0.81
N TYR A 185 10.29 -17.86 0.87
CA TYR A 185 9.74 -16.58 1.31
C TYR A 185 9.90 -16.35 2.82
N LEU A 186 9.76 -17.40 3.64
CA LEU A 186 10.09 -17.36 5.07
C LEU A 186 11.57 -16.97 5.28
N GLN A 187 12.48 -17.59 4.53
CA GLN A 187 13.91 -17.27 4.60
C GLN A 187 14.20 -15.83 4.17
N SER A 188 13.39 -15.27 3.26
CA SER A 188 13.49 -13.87 2.86
C SER A 188 12.90 -12.87 3.88
N GLY A 189 12.39 -13.36 5.03
CA GLY A 189 11.91 -12.54 6.14
C GLY A 189 10.41 -12.25 6.15
N ILE A 190 9.60 -12.89 5.30
CA ILE A 190 8.14 -12.71 5.31
C ILE A 190 7.55 -13.53 6.47
N PRO A 191 6.69 -12.94 7.33
CA PRO A 191 6.09 -13.66 8.46
C PRO A 191 5.27 -14.87 8.02
N ARG A 192 5.35 -15.95 8.80
CA ARG A 192 4.63 -17.20 8.53
C ARG A 192 3.12 -16.99 8.48
N GLU A 193 2.59 -16.18 9.39
CA GLU A 193 1.17 -15.89 9.54
C GLU A 193 0.63 -15.21 8.28
N LEU A 194 1.42 -14.29 7.72
CA LEU A 194 1.09 -13.56 6.49
C LEU A 194 1.05 -14.51 5.29
N LEU A 195 2.07 -15.38 5.14
CA LEU A 195 2.12 -16.39 4.09
C LEU A 195 0.95 -17.36 4.18
N GLN A 196 0.68 -17.90 5.38
CA GLN A 196 -0.43 -18.82 5.61
C GLN A 196 -1.78 -18.16 5.36
N GLY A 197 -1.93 -16.87 5.71
CA GLY A 197 -3.13 -16.10 5.41
C GLY A 197 -3.39 -16.00 3.91
N PHE A 198 -2.36 -15.68 3.11
CA PHE A 198 -2.52 -15.57 1.65
C PHE A 198 -2.75 -16.94 0.99
N ILE A 199 -2.06 -18.00 1.41
CA ILE A 199 -2.26 -19.36 0.86
C ILE A 199 -3.72 -19.82 1.00
N GLN A 200 -4.40 -19.44 2.07
CA GLN A 200 -5.82 -19.76 2.30
C GLN A 200 -6.77 -19.08 1.30
N LEU A 201 -6.32 -18.05 0.59
CA LEU A 201 -7.11 -17.34 -0.40
C LEU A 201 -7.16 -18.07 -1.74
N ARG A 202 -6.34 -19.11 -1.96
CA ARG A 202 -6.39 -19.89 -3.19
C ARG A 202 -7.66 -20.73 -3.27
N ALA A 203 -8.27 -20.83 -4.46
CA ALA A 203 -9.50 -21.59 -4.66
C ALA A 203 -9.33 -23.11 -4.42
N ASP A 204 -8.15 -23.65 -4.71
CA ASP A 204 -7.79 -25.07 -4.52
C ASP A 204 -7.49 -25.44 -3.06
N TYR A 205 -7.22 -24.45 -2.19
CA TYR A 205 -6.78 -24.68 -0.81
C TYR A 205 -7.71 -25.62 -0.02
N LYS A 206 -9.03 -25.41 -0.10
CA LYS A 206 -10.02 -26.24 0.62
C LYS A 206 -10.06 -27.67 0.12
N GLN A 207 -9.88 -27.89 -1.20
CA GLN A 207 -9.87 -29.23 -1.78
C GLN A 207 -8.62 -29.99 -1.33
N THR A 208 -7.45 -29.35 -1.40
CA THR A 208 -6.17 -29.93 -0.95
C THR A 208 -6.19 -30.28 0.54
N LYS A 209 -6.72 -29.41 1.39
CA LYS A 209 -6.85 -29.69 2.83
C LYS A 209 -7.74 -30.91 3.11
N THR A 210 -8.89 -30.99 2.42
CA THR A 210 -9.84 -32.10 2.59
C THR A 210 -9.26 -33.44 2.11
N GLN A 211 -8.50 -33.44 1.01
CA GLN A 211 -7.81 -34.64 0.51
C GLN A 211 -6.72 -35.13 1.47
N LEU A 212 -5.92 -34.23 2.04
CA LEU A 212 -4.91 -34.56 3.05
C LEU A 212 -5.55 -35.12 4.33
N ASP A 213 -6.65 -34.54 4.79
CA ASP A 213 -7.38 -35.02 5.97
C ASP A 213 -8.00 -36.41 5.74
N MET A 214 -8.47 -36.71 4.52
CA MET A 214 -8.95 -38.05 4.14
C MET A 214 -7.82 -39.07 4.04
N ALA A 215 -6.68 -38.71 3.43
CA ALA A 215 -5.51 -39.58 3.36
C ALA A 215 -4.94 -39.91 4.76
N GLY A 216 -4.94 -38.93 5.68
CA GLY A 216 -4.52 -39.14 7.07
C GLY A 216 -5.46 -40.03 7.90
N LYS A 217 -6.74 -40.13 7.51
CA LYS A 217 -7.71 -41.05 8.13
C LYS A 217 -7.63 -42.48 7.58
N LEU A 218 -7.20 -42.66 6.34
CA LEU A 218 -7.00 -43.99 5.73
C LEU A 218 -5.72 -44.69 6.19
N LEU A 219 -4.79 -43.94 6.81
CA LEU A 219 -3.54 -44.44 7.37
C LEU A 219 -3.60 -44.73 8.89
N ARG A 220 -4.80 -44.70 9.48
CA ARG A 220 -5.08 -45.07 10.87
C ARG A 220 -6.09 -46.20 10.91
#